data_AF-A0A915BZZ2-F1
#
_entry.id   AF-A0A915BZZ2-F1
#
_cell.length_a   1.000
_cell.length_b   1.000
_cell.length_c   1.000
_cell.angle_alpha   90.00
_cell.angle_beta   90.00
_cell.angle_gamma   90.00
#
_symmetry.space_group_name_H-M   'P 1'
#
loop_
_entity.id
_entity.type
_entity.pdbx_description
1 polymer ?
#
loop_
_entity_poly.entity_id
_entity_poly.type
_entity_poly.pdbx_seq_one_letter_code
_entity_poly.pdbx_strand_id
1 'polypeptide(L)'
;MNRGLCLSNSDPIRDVHNSFARQHLFELDIRVPEKDDNYHFVTYVPIDGRIYELDGLRPAPVDVGVVKEGQDWLDVVRPIIDKRIQKYSEGEIHFNLMAVISDRKMKYQKQLAELAEMGVEREQMAHLEALIAAEEEKEKSFKAENIRRRHNYIPFIVELLKILAKEGKLVPLVQQAQEKAKRKADEKQGEKLKSKA
;
A
#
# COMPACT_ATOMS: atom_id res chain seq x y z
N MET A 1 -5.42 13.23 -29.76
CA MET A 1 -4.84 12.14 -28.96
C MET A 1 -5.32 12.32 -27.52
N ASN A 2 -5.98 11.32 -26.91
CA ASN A 2 -6.50 11.43 -25.54
C ASN A 2 -5.36 11.23 -24.52
N ARG A 3 -5.31 12.01 -23.44
CA ARG A 3 -4.28 11.93 -22.39
C ARG A 3 -4.13 10.51 -21.83
N GLY A 4 -5.25 9.79 -21.65
CA GLY A 4 -5.23 8.41 -21.18
C GLY A 4 -4.52 7.44 -22.14
N LEU A 5 -4.71 7.62 -23.46
CA LEU A 5 -4.06 6.80 -24.48
C LEU A 5 -2.55 7.09 -24.56
N CYS A 6 -2.14 8.35 -24.37
CA CYS A 6 -0.73 8.71 -24.30
C CYS A 6 -0.04 8.06 -23.09
N LEU A 7 -0.73 8.04 -21.94
CA LEU A 7 -0.21 7.43 -20.71
C LEU A 7 -0.06 5.91 -20.87
N SER A 8 -1.07 5.23 -21.41
CA SER A 8 -1.05 3.77 -21.60
C SER A 8 0.02 3.31 -22.59
N ASN A 9 0.35 4.14 -23.57
CA ASN A 9 1.32 3.83 -24.62
C ASN A 9 2.73 4.33 -24.31
N SER A 10 2.98 4.83 -23.10
CA SER A 10 4.31 5.27 -22.69
C SER A 10 5.12 4.08 -22.17
N ASP A 11 6.07 3.61 -22.99
CA ASP A 11 6.97 2.51 -22.60
C ASP A 11 7.74 2.78 -21.30
N PRO A 12 8.35 3.96 -21.08
CA PRO A 12 9.08 4.22 -19.84
C PRO A 12 8.19 4.11 -18.59
N ILE A 13 6.95 4.60 -18.67
CA ILE A 13 6.00 4.54 -17.55
C ILE A 13 5.56 3.09 -17.32
N ARG A 14 5.27 2.37 -18.41
CA ARG A 14 4.85 0.97 -18.36
C ARG A 14 5.93 0.06 -17.78
N ASP A 15 7.18 0.25 -18.17
CA ASP A 15 8.32 -0.54 -17.69
C ASP A 15 8.54 -0.33 -16.19
N VAL A 16 8.53 0.93 -15.74
CA VAL A 16 8.64 1.24 -14.31
C VAL A 16 7.46 0.66 -13.55
N HIS A 17 6.22 0.86 -14.00
CA HIS A 17 5.02 0.30 -13.38
C HIS A 17 5.10 -1.23 -13.22
N ASN A 18 5.44 -1.93 -14.31
CA ASN A 18 5.56 -3.38 -14.33
C ASN A 18 6.72 -3.89 -13.46
N SER A 19 7.77 -3.09 -13.26
CA SER A 19 8.90 -3.48 -12.38
C SER A 19 8.50 -3.63 -10.91
N PHE A 20 7.39 -3.03 -10.48
CA PHE A 20 6.82 -3.17 -9.14
C PHE A 20 5.64 -4.15 -9.07
N ALA A 21 5.21 -4.71 -10.19
CA ALA A 21 4.17 -5.74 -10.21
C ALA A 21 4.69 -7.02 -9.53
N ARG A 22 3.77 -7.77 -8.90
CA ARG A 22 4.09 -9.10 -8.37
C ARG A 22 4.47 -10.00 -9.55
N GLN A 23 5.48 -10.85 -9.35
CA GLN A 23 5.72 -11.92 -10.32
C GLN A 23 4.53 -12.87 -10.28
N HIS A 24 3.80 -13.00 -11.39
CA HIS A 24 2.83 -14.07 -11.55
C HIS A 24 3.59 -15.39 -11.64
N LEU A 25 3.60 -16.13 -10.53
CA LEU A 25 4.24 -17.42 -10.42
C LEU A 25 3.29 -18.49 -10.96
N PHE A 26 3.41 -18.75 -12.26
CA PHE A 26 2.88 -19.90 -13.01
C PHE A 26 1.38 -19.94 -13.38
N GLU A 27 1.13 -20.37 -14.62
CA GLU A 27 -0.08 -21.07 -15.11
C GLU A 27 -0.21 -22.47 -14.48
N LEU A 28 -0.01 -22.59 -13.17
CA LEU A 28 -0.50 -23.78 -12.47
C LEU A 28 -2.01 -23.58 -12.36
N ASP A 29 -2.78 -24.51 -12.92
CA ASP A 29 -4.26 -24.57 -12.94
C ASP A 29 -4.88 -24.74 -11.53
N ILE A 30 -4.22 -24.16 -10.53
CA ILE A 30 -4.75 -23.87 -9.22
C ILE A 30 -5.75 -22.75 -9.49
N ARG A 31 -7.04 -23.06 -9.39
CA ARG A 31 -8.12 -22.07 -9.37
C ARG A 31 -7.79 -21.01 -8.32
N VAL A 32 -7.13 -19.94 -8.74
CA VAL A 32 -6.97 -18.72 -7.94
C VAL A 32 -8.41 -18.26 -7.71
N PRO A 33 -8.82 -18.00 -6.46
CA PRO A 33 -10.12 -17.38 -6.24
C PRO A 33 -10.21 -16.12 -7.11
N GLU A 34 -11.17 -16.06 -8.03
CA GLU A 34 -11.44 -14.98 -9.00
C GLU A 34 -11.65 -13.58 -8.40
N LYS A 35 -11.50 -13.44 -7.08
CA LYS A 35 -11.66 -12.17 -6.37
C LYS A 35 -10.30 -11.54 -6.14
N ASP A 36 -9.69 -11.03 -7.20
CA ASP A 36 -8.87 -9.84 -7.00
C ASP A 36 -9.84 -8.72 -6.66
N ASP A 37 -9.67 -8.10 -5.49
CA ASP A 37 -10.43 -6.91 -5.14
C ASP A 37 -10.01 -5.81 -6.11
N ASN A 38 -10.92 -5.43 -7.01
CA ASN A 38 -10.68 -4.35 -7.95
C ASN A 38 -10.68 -3.00 -7.20
N TYR A 39 -9.50 -2.58 -6.75
CA TYR A 39 -9.31 -1.26 -6.18
C TYR A 39 -9.35 -0.19 -7.26
N HIS A 40 -10.22 0.80 -7.06
CA HIS A 40 -10.31 1.97 -7.91
C HIS A 40 -9.59 3.16 -7.26
N PHE A 41 -8.73 3.84 -8.02
CA PHE A 41 -7.95 4.97 -7.53
C PHE A 41 -8.63 6.29 -7.85
N VAL A 42 -8.73 7.16 -6.85
CA VAL A 42 -9.20 8.53 -6.98
C VAL A 42 -8.23 9.46 -6.27
N THR A 43 -7.91 10.59 -6.89
CA THR A 43 -6.95 11.57 -6.38
C THR A 43 -7.64 12.89 -6.08
N TYR A 44 -7.28 13.55 -4.97
CA TYR A 44 -7.73 14.90 -4.66
C TYR A 44 -6.55 15.86 -4.80
N VAL A 45 -6.72 16.96 -5.54
CA VAL A 45 -5.67 17.95 -5.76
C VAL A 45 -6.21 19.38 -5.56
N PRO A 46 -5.50 20.24 -4.80
CA PRO A 46 -5.81 21.66 -4.75
C PRO A 46 -5.23 22.40 -5.97
N ILE A 47 -6.06 23.14 -6.71
CA ILE A 47 -5.67 23.98 -7.85
C ILE A 47 -6.45 25.29 -7.78
N ASP A 48 -5.75 26.43 -7.83
CA ASP A 48 -6.33 27.78 -7.89
C ASP A 48 -7.42 28.06 -6.84
N GLY A 49 -7.15 27.71 -5.58
CA GLY A 49 -8.09 27.93 -4.46
C GLY A 49 -9.31 27.01 -4.46
N ARG A 50 -9.31 25.95 -5.28
CA ARG A 50 -10.37 24.91 -5.30
C ARG A 50 -9.76 23.52 -5.20
N ILE A 51 -10.56 22.55 -4.82
CA ILE A 51 -10.15 21.14 -4.70
C ILE A 51 -10.87 20.35 -5.79
N TYR A 52 -10.11 19.56 -6.53
CA TYR A 52 -10.63 18.70 -7.58
C TYR A 52 -10.44 17.23 -7.23
N GLU A 53 -11.50 16.45 -7.38
CA GLU A 53 -11.48 15.00 -7.44
C GLU A 53 -11.17 14.56 -8.88
N LEU A 54 -10.07 13.85 -9.06
CA LEU A 54 -9.63 13.23 -10.31
C LEU A 54 -9.93 11.74 -10.23
N ASP A 55 -10.97 11.32 -10.96
CA ASP A 55 -11.41 9.93 -11.07
C ASP A 55 -11.27 9.50 -12.54
N GLY A 56 -10.45 8.47 -12.80
CA GLY A 56 -10.18 7.97 -14.16
C GLY A 56 -11.37 7.34 -14.88
N LEU A 57 -12.46 7.03 -14.15
CA LEU A 57 -13.72 6.54 -14.72
C LEU A 57 -14.71 7.68 -15.01
N ARG A 58 -14.41 8.91 -14.57
CA ARG A 58 -15.22 10.10 -14.87
C ARG A 58 -14.68 10.82 -16.11
N PRO A 59 -15.56 11.47 -16.91
CA PRO A 59 -15.15 12.15 -18.13
C PRO A 59 -14.37 13.46 -17.87
N ALA A 60 -14.51 14.05 -16.68
CA ALA A 60 -13.89 15.32 -16.31
C ALA A 60 -13.60 15.37 -14.79
N PRO A 61 -12.64 16.22 -14.36
CA PRO A 61 -12.43 16.56 -12.95
C PRO A 61 -13.72 17.04 -12.29
N VAL A 62 -13.95 16.62 -11.05
CA VAL A 62 -15.08 17.10 -10.24
C VAL A 62 -14.58 18.09 -9.21
N ASP A 63 -15.11 19.30 -9.26
CA ASP A 63 -14.87 20.30 -8.23
C ASP A 63 -15.63 19.92 -6.95
N VAL A 64 -14.89 19.75 -5.85
CA VAL A 64 -15.45 19.24 -4.59
C VAL A 64 -15.41 20.27 -3.46
N GLY A 65 -14.80 21.44 -3.66
CA GLY A 65 -14.76 22.45 -2.62
C GLY A 65 -13.88 23.66 -2.92
N VAL A 66 -14.17 24.76 -2.23
CA VAL A 66 -13.38 26.00 -2.26
C VAL A 66 -12.47 26.04 -1.03
N VAL A 67 -11.22 26.42 -1.25
CA VAL A 67 -10.24 26.71 -0.20
C VAL A 67 -10.22 28.21 0.01
N LYS A 68 -10.62 28.66 1.20
CA LYS A 68 -10.61 30.09 1.53
C LYS A 68 -9.18 30.58 1.69
N GLU A 69 -8.98 31.89 1.53
CA GLU A 69 -7.67 32.51 1.79
C GLU A 69 -7.20 32.23 3.22
N GLY A 70 -5.95 31.76 3.37
CA GLY A 70 -5.38 31.36 4.66
C GLY A 70 -5.88 30.03 5.22
N GLN A 71 -6.79 29.32 4.54
CA GLN A 71 -7.28 28.00 4.96
C GLN A 71 -6.39 26.87 4.45
N ASP A 72 -6.17 25.85 5.27
CA ASP A 72 -5.57 24.59 4.80
C ASP A 72 -6.61 23.78 4.01
N TRP A 73 -6.26 23.41 2.77
CA TRP A 73 -7.11 22.58 1.93
C TRP A 73 -7.39 21.21 2.54
N LEU A 74 -6.51 20.72 3.43
CA LEU A 74 -6.71 19.45 4.14
C LEU A 74 -7.95 19.48 5.05
N ASP A 75 -8.28 20.63 5.63
CA ASP A 75 -9.48 20.80 6.46
C ASP A 75 -10.76 20.72 5.62
N VAL A 76 -10.67 21.08 4.33
CA VAL A 76 -11.78 21.00 3.38
C VAL A 76 -11.93 19.58 2.83
N VAL A 77 -10.83 18.89 2.49
CA VAL A 77 -10.88 17.56 1.87
C VAL A 77 -11.18 16.44 2.86
N ARG A 78 -10.73 16.54 4.11
CA ARG A 78 -10.93 15.52 5.15
C ARG A 78 -12.40 15.10 5.30
N PRO A 79 -13.37 16.01 5.52
CA PRO A 79 -14.78 15.62 5.66
C PRO A 79 -15.37 15.03 4.36
N ILE A 80 -14.79 15.32 3.19
CA ILE A 80 -15.21 14.75 1.90
C ILE A 80 -14.77 13.28 1.82
N ILE A 81 -13.54 12.99 2.22
CA ILE A 81 -12.99 11.63 2.30
C ILE A 81 -13.75 10.82 3.36
N ASP A 82 -14.00 11.39 4.54
CA ASP A 82 -14.74 10.71 5.62
C ASP A 82 -16.15 10.32 5.15
N LYS A 83 -16.88 11.25 4.51
CA LYS A 83 -18.19 10.95 3.92
C LYS A 83 -18.13 9.87 2.86
N ARG A 84 -17.03 9.76 2.11
CA ARG A 84 -16.86 8.69 1.11
C ARG A 84 -16.65 7.34 1.79
N ILE A 85 -15.84 7.28 2.84
CA ILE A 85 -15.60 6.04 3.61
C ILE A 85 -16.89 5.58 4.28
N GLN A 86 -17.68 6.50 4.85
CA GLN A 86 -18.95 6.19 5.52
C GLN A 86 -20.06 5.64 4.61
N LYS A 87 -19.93 5.74 3.28
CA LYS A 87 -20.92 5.16 2.34
C LYS A 87 -20.83 3.63 2.24
N TYR A 88 -19.69 3.06 2.64
CA TYR A 88 -19.47 1.62 2.63
C TYR A 88 -20.05 0.97 3.89
N SER A 89 -20.42 -0.30 3.76
CA SER A 89 -21.11 -1.03 4.83
C SER A 89 -20.25 -1.13 6.10
N GLU A 90 -20.88 -1.10 7.29
CA GLU A 90 -20.18 -1.29 8.56
C GLU A 90 -19.40 -2.62 8.53
N GLY A 91 -18.07 -2.54 8.56
CA GLY A 91 -17.15 -3.68 8.44
C GLY A 91 -16.34 -3.74 7.15
N GLU A 92 -16.62 -2.89 6.16
CA GLU A 92 -15.82 -2.79 4.94
C GLU A 92 -14.58 -1.91 5.14
N ILE A 93 -13.44 -2.54 5.38
CA ILE A 93 -12.15 -1.88 5.68
C ILE A 93 -11.19 -1.82 4.49
N HIS A 94 -11.65 -2.18 3.29
CA HIS A 94 -10.82 -2.29 2.09
C HIS A 94 -10.58 -0.92 1.43
N PHE A 95 -9.96 0.01 2.17
CA PHE A 95 -9.54 1.30 1.65
C PHE A 95 -8.06 1.56 1.95
N ASN A 96 -7.40 2.24 1.03
CA ASN A 96 -6.03 2.71 1.21
C ASN A 96 -6.00 4.22 0.92
N LEU A 97 -5.44 4.98 1.86
CA LEU A 97 -5.26 6.42 1.71
C LEU A 97 -3.76 6.73 1.78
N MET A 98 -3.23 7.28 0.70
CA MET A 98 -1.85 7.73 0.60
C MET A 98 -1.81 9.24 0.34
N ALA A 99 -0.76 9.89 0.83
CA ALA A 99 -0.48 11.29 0.55
C ALA A 99 0.84 11.40 -0.21
N VAL A 100 0.82 12.15 -1.32
CA VAL A 100 2.04 12.57 -2.01
C VAL A 100 2.56 13.82 -1.30
N ILE A 101 3.73 13.69 -0.67
CA ILE A 101 4.36 14.75 0.11
C ILE A 101 5.77 15.03 -0.42
N SER A 102 6.32 16.19 -0.06
CA SER A 102 7.73 16.48 -0.31
C SER A 102 8.63 15.48 0.43
N ASP A 103 9.81 15.22 -0.15
CA ASP A 103 10.83 14.38 0.46
C ASP A 103 11.21 14.92 1.85
N ARG A 104 10.89 14.12 2.88
CA ARG A 104 11.12 14.47 4.29
C ARG A 104 12.60 14.48 4.62
N LYS A 105 13.37 13.54 4.07
CA LYS A 105 14.81 13.45 4.29
C LYS A 105 15.50 14.70 3.75
N MET A 106 15.19 15.09 2.51
CA MET A 106 15.74 16.32 1.92
C MET A 106 15.35 17.57 2.74
N LYS A 107 14.11 17.64 3.25
CA LYS A 107 13.67 18.74 4.10
C LYS A 107 14.51 18.82 5.38
N TYR A 108 14.69 17.72 6.09
CA TYR A 108 15.47 17.69 7.33
C TYR A 108 16.95 17.98 7.09
N GLN A 109 17.52 17.46 6.00
CA GLN A 109 18.90 17.75 5.60
C GLN A 109 19.12 19.25 5.33
N LYS A 110 18.18 19.91 4.65
CA LYS A 110 18.24 21.35 4.42
C LYS A 110 18.17 22.13 5.74
N GLN A 111 17.24 21.78 6.62
CA GLN A 111 17.11 22.42 7.93
C GLN A 111 18.38 22.22 8.78
N LEU A 112 18.99 21.03 8.73
CA LEU A 112 20.22 20.73 9.44
C LEU A 112 21.39 21.59 8.92
N ALA A 113 21.50 21.77 7.61
CA ALA A 113 22.53 22.63 7.01
C ALA A 113 22.36 24.10 7.41
N GLU A 114 21.13 24.63 7.36
CA GLU A 114 20.81 26.00 7.80
C GLU A 114 21.15 26.21 9.29
N LEU A 115 20.82 25.25 10.15
CA LEU A 115 21.14 25.31 11.59
C LEU A 115 22.64 25.19 11.89
N ALA A 116 23.36 24.40 11.10
CA ALA A 116 24.82 24.27 11.24
C ALA A 116 25.53 25.60 10.92
N GLU A 117 25.04 26.37 9.95
CA GLU A 117 25.56 27.71 9.65
C GLU A 117 25.25 28.73 10.77
N MET A 118 24.11 28.59 11.46
CA MET A 118 23.71 29.47 12.55
C MET A 118 24.42 29.16 13.89
N GLY A 119 25.04 27.98 14.02
CA GLY A 119 26.10 27.71 15.01
C GLY A 119 25.70 27.50 16.48
N VAL A 120 24.40 27.38 16.83
CA VAL A 120 23.97 27.44 18.26
C VAL A 120 23.10 26.27 18.74
N GLU A 121 22.46 25.48 17.88
CA GLU A 121 21.36 24.60 18.32
C GLU A 121 21.70 23.09 18.29
N ARG A 122 22.64 22.65 19.13
CA ARG A 122 23.09 21.23 19.20
C ARG A 122 21.96 20.22 19.41
N GLU A 123 20.97 20.55 20.24
CA GLU A 123 19.83 19.67 20.51
C GLU A 123 18.91 19.52 19.29
N GLN A 124 18.65 20.61 18.57
CA GLN A 124 17.83 20.58 17.36
C GLN A 124 18.54 19.84 16.22
N MET A 125 19.86 20.01 16.10
CA MET A 125 20.68 19.24 15.15
C MET A 125 20.60 17.74 15.44
N ALA A 126 20.77 17.32 16.70
CA ALA A 126 20.64 15.91 17.09
C ALA A 126 19.24 15.35 16.82
N HIS A 127 18.20 16.15 17.02
CA HIS A 127 16.82 15.76 16.69
C HIS A 127 16.62 15.55 15.18
N LEU A 128 17.12 16.47 14.35
CA LEU A 128 17.03 16.35 12.89
C LEU A 128 17.84 15.15 12.37
N GLU A 129 19.03 14.90 12.93
CA GLU A 129 19.82 13.71 12.61
C GLU A 129 19.06 12.42 12.92
N ALA A 130 18.38 12.35 14.06
CA ALA A 130 17.53 11.21 14.42
C ALA A 130 16.36 11.03 13.44
N LEU A 131 15.72 12.12 12.99
CA LEU A 131 14.66 12.07 11.98
C LEU A 131 15.17 11.60 10.61
N ILE A 132 16.36 12.05 10.20
CA ILE A 132 17.02 11.61 8.97
C ILE A 132 17.30 10.10 9.04
N ALA A 133 17.88 9.64 10.15
CA ALA A 133 18.16 8.22 10.36
C ALA A 133 16.87 7.35 10.31
N ALA A 134 15.76 7.86 10.84
CA ALA A 134 14.47 7.18 10.78
C ALA A 134 13.92 7.06 9.34
N GLU A 135 14.02 8.11 8.52
CA GLU A 135 13.63 8.04 7.10
C GLU A 135 14.54 7.09 6.31
N GLU A 136 15.85 7.05 6.60
CA GLU A 136 16.77 6.10 5.98
C GLU A 136 16.44 4.64 6.31
N GLU A 137 16.06 4.35 7.55
CA GLU A 137 15.67 3.00 7.95
C GLU A 137 14.35 2.56 7.28
N LYS A 138 13.43 3.50 7.10
CA LYS A 138 12.19 3.28 6.35
C LYS A 138 12.48 2.98 4.88
N GLU A 139 13.39 3.71 4.24
CA GLU A 139 13.84 3.41 2.87
C GLU A 139 14.46 2.01 2.74
N LYS A 140 15.31 1.60 3.69
CA LYS A 140 15.88 0.25 3.71
C LYS A 140 14.79 -0.81 3.82
N SER A 141 13.83 -0.59 4.70
CA SER A 141 12.69 -1.48 4.90
C SER A 141 11.87 -1.64 3.62
N PHE A 142 11.57 -0.54 2.92
CA PHE A 142 10.86 -0.57 1.63
C PHE A 142 11.64 -1.26 0.53
N LYS A 143 12.97 -1.07 0.46
CA LYS A 143 13.84 -1.81 -0.48
C LYS A 143 13.80 -3.31 -0.20
N ALA A 144 13.96 -3.72 1.06
CA ALA A 144 13.89 -5.12 1.47
C ALA A 144 12.51 -5.75 1.21
N GLU A 145 11.44 -4.98 1.39
CA GLU A 145 10.08 -5.41 1.06
C GLU A 145 9.89 -5.59 -0.45
N ASN A 146 10.36 -4.64 -1.26
CA ASN A 146 10.27 -4.74 -2.72
C ASN A 146 11.03 -5.95 -3.26
N ILE A 147 12.23 -6.24 -2.71
CA ILE A 147 12.99 -7.45 -3.03
C ILE A 147 12.15 -8.71 -2.74
N ARG A 148 11.53 -8.78 -1.55
CA ARG A 148 10.66 -9.90 -1.17
C ARG A 148 9.44 -10.03 -2.10
N ARG A 149 8.77 -8.93 -2.43
CA ARG A 149 7.59 -8.92 -3.33
C ARG A 149 7.91 -9.42 -4.74
N ARG A 150 9.15 -9.20 -5.20
CA ARG A 150 9.60 -9.58 -6.54
C ARG A 150 10.32 -10.93 -6.58
N HIS A 151 10.61 -11.55 -5.43
CA HIS A 151 11.39 -12.77 -5.39
C HIS A 151 10.57 -14.00 -5.77
N ASN A 152 11.11 -14.85 -6.64
CA ASN A 152 10.51 -16.13 -7.00
C ASN A 152 10.82 -17.17 -5.91
N TYR A 153 9.83 -17.46 -5.06
CA TYR A 153 9.96 -18.44 -3.98
C TYR A 153 9.75 -19.90 -4.42
N ILE A 154 9.34 -20.18 -5.67
CA ILE A 154 9.02 -21.56 -6.11
C ILE A 154 10.21 -22.51 -6.01
N PRO A 155 11.43 -22.16 -6.50
CA PRO A 155 12.60 -23.02 -6.33
C PRO A 155 12.87 -23.34 -4.85
N PHE A 156 12.74 -22.34 -3.98
CA PHE A 156 12.92 -22.50 -2.54
C PHE A 156 11.86 -23.43 -1.92
N ILE A 157 10.58 -23.23 -2.26
CA ILE A 157 9.48 -24.06 -1.76
C ILE A 157 9.65 -25.52 -2.19
N VAL A 158 9.97 -25.76 -3.47
CA VAL A 158 10.18 -27.11 -4.00
C VAL A 158 11.32 -27.81 -3.26
N GLU A 159 12.44 -27.13 -3.04
CA GLU A 159 13.57 -27.72 -2.35
C GLU A 159 13.27 -27.99 -0.87
N LEU A 160 12.57 -27.07 -0.20
CA LEU A 160 12.09 -27.28 1.17
C LEU A 160 11.20 -28.53 1.28
N LEU A 161 10.26 -28.72 0.34
CA LEU A 161 9.39 -29.90 0.31
C LEU A 161 10.18 -31.20 0.10
N LYS A 162 11.19 -31.20 -0.77
CA LYS A 162 12.07 -32.37 -0.97
C LYS A 162 12.83 -32.74 0.30
N ILE A 163 13.40 -31.76 0.99
CA ILE A 163 14.14 -31.98 2.25
C ILE A 163 13.19 -32.57 3.31
N LEU A 164 12.00 -31.99 3.48
CA LEU A 164 11.00 -32.49 4.43
C LEU A 164 10.52 -33.92 4.11
N ALA A 165 10.40 -34.25 2.82
CA ALA A 165 10.07 -35.62 2.39
C ALA A 165 11.21 -36.59 2.71
N LYS A 166 12.46 -36.20 2.43
CA LYS A 166 13.66 -37.01 2.72
C LYS A 166 13.83 -37.28 4.21
N GLU A 167 13.50 -36.30 5.06
CA GLU A 167 13.53 -36.45 6.52
C GLU A 167 12.29 -37.15 7.09
N GLY A 168 11.31 -37.53 6.26
CA GLY A 168 10.06 -38.17 6.72
C GLY A 168 9.12 -37.25 7.50
N LYS A 169 9.38 -35.94 7.55
CA LYS A 169 8.60 -34.94 8.32
C LYS A 169 7.41 -34.39 7.55
N LEU A 170 7.41 -34.51 6.22
CA LEU A 170 6.39 -33.88 5.38
C LEU A 170 4.97 -34.39 5.68
N VAL A 171 4.76 -35.71 5.68
CA VAL A 171 3.42 -36.30 5.88
C VAL A 171 2.81 -35.94 7.26
N PRO A 172 3.55 -36.07 8.39
CA PRO A 172 3.04 -35.63 9.69
C PRO A 172 2.62 -34.15 9.71
N LEU A 173 3.41 -33.26 9.11
CA LEU A 173 3.11 -31.82 9.07
C LEU A 173 1.85 -31.52 8.26
N VAL A 174 1.65 -32.22 7.14
CA VAL A 174 0.45 -32.07 6.30
C VAL A 174 -0.80 -32.53 7.08
N GLN A 175 -0.73 -33.67 7.77
CA GLN A 175 -1.84 -34.17 8.58
C GLN A 175 -2.22 -33.19 9.70
N GLN A 176 -1.23 -32.70 10.45
CA GLN A 176 -1.46 -31.69 11.49
C GLN A 176 -2.08 -30.40 10.93
N ALA A 177 -1.67 -29.98 9.73
CA ALA A 177 -2.24 -28.81 9.07
C ALA A 177 -3.71 -29.05 8.66
N GLN A 178 -4.03 -30.23 8.13
CA GLN A 178 -5.41 -30.62 7.76
C GLN A 178 -6.34 -30.67 8.98
N GLU A 179 -5.88 -31.25 10.09
CA GLU A 179 -6.65 -31.28 11.35
C GLU A 179 -6.93 -29.87 11.89
N LYS A 180 -5.90 -29.01 11.91
CA LYS A 180 -6.06 -27.61 12.31
C LYS A 180 -7.02 -26.86 11.39
N ALA A 181 -6.96 -27.09 10.09
CA ALA A 181 -7.86 -26.46 9.12
C ALA A 181 -9.31 -26.90 9.34
N LYS A 182 -9.54 -28.21 9.54
CA LYS A 182 -10.86 -28.76 9.86
C LYS A 182 -11.42 -28.16 11.15
N ARG A 183 -10.62 -28.13 12.23
CA ARG A 183 -11.03 -27.54 13.51
C ARG A 183 -11.45 -26.07 13.37
N LYS A 184 -10.68 -25.27 12.63
CA LYS A 184 -11.03 -23.87 12.34
C LYS A 184 -12.31 -23.72 11.51
N ALA A 185 -12.57 -24.64 10.58
CA ALA A 185 -13.80 -24.63 9.80
C ALA A 185 -15.02 -24.93 10.68
N ASP A 186 -14.92 -25.94 11.55
CA ASP A 186 -15.96 -26.32 12.49
C ASP A 186 -16.26 -25.20 13.51
N GLU A 187 -15.21 -24.54 14.05
CA GLU A 187 -15.32 -23.37 14.95
C GLU A 187 -16.08 -22.21 14.26
N LYS A 188 -15.69 -21.84 13.03
CA LYS A 188 -16.38 -20.79 12.25
C LYS A 188 -17.84 -21.13 11.92
N GLN A 189 -18.14 -22.41 11.70
CA GLN A 189 -19.50 -22.86 11.40
C GLN A 189 -20.39 -22.78 12.66
N GLY A 190 -19.84 -23.13 13.82
CA GLY A 190 -20.50 -22.97 15.12
C GLY A 190 -20.79 -21.51 15.49
N GLU A 191 -19.85 -20.60 15.25
CA GLU A 191 -20.05 -19.15 15.47
C GLU A 191 -21.13 -18.56 14.56
N LYS A 192 -21.18 -18.97 13.28
CA LYS A 192 -22.23 -18.54 12.34
C LYS A 192 -23.63 -19.07 12.68
N LEU A 193 -23.72 -20.24 13.32
CA LEU A 193 -24.99 -20.79 13.80
C LEU A 193 -25.46 -20.05 15.05
N LYS A 194 -24.54 -19.65 15.94
CA LYS A 194 -24.85 -18.87 17.14
C LYS A 194 -25.20 -17.41 16.88
N SER A 195 -24.65 -16.80 15.81
CA SER A 195 -24.99 -15.41 15.44
C SER A 195 -26.29 -15.27 14.65
N LYS A 196 -26.90 -16.38 14.24
CA LYS A 196 -28.18 -16.44 13.52
C LYS A 196 -29.36 -16.89 14.39
N ALA A 197 -29.12 -17.30 15.64
CA ALA A 197 -30.13 -17.66 16.63
C ALA A 197 -30.32 -16.49 17.60
#